data_AF-A0A7W7KBC9-F1
#
_entry.id   AF-A0A7W7KBC9-F1
#
_cell.length_a   1.000
_cell.length_b   1.000
_cell.length_c   1.000
_cell.angle_alpha   90.00
_cell.angle_beta   90.00
_cell.angle_gamma   90.00
#
_symmetry.space_group_name_H-M   'P 1'
#
loop_
_entity.id
_entity.type
_entity.pdbx_description
1 polymer ?
#
loop_
_entity_poly.entity_id
_entity_poly.type
_entity_poly.pdbx_seq_one_letter_code
_entity_poly.pdbx_strand_id
1 'polypeptide(L)'
;MPTSPLQHRHSFAADTVTGIEPVYGWSLLSFEEEDSDGFWRDNYVARQGAREVLVDVSCFQFKPTQERFAWLVRNGFPRRPTPFGGWSDAEIDARIAAEREAMAA
;
A
#
# COMPACT_ATOMS: atom_id res chain seq x y z
N MET A 1 28.85 22.63 -1.16
CA MET A 1 27.46 22.78 -1.66
C MET A 1 26.64 21.68 -1.01
N PRO A 2 25.61 21.97 -0.20
CA PRO A 2 24.75 20.92 0.33
C PRO A 2 23.83 20.44 -0.79
N THR A 3 23.87 19.13 -1.05
CA THR A 3 22.99 18.39 -1.95
C THR A 3 21.53 18.68 -1.64
N SER A 4 20.82 19.25 -2.60
CA SER A 4 19.38 19.43 -2.56
C SER A 4 18.71 18.12 -2.12
N PRO A 5 17.82 18.12 -1.12
CA PRO A 5 16.98 16.96 -0.89
C PRO A 5 16.18 16.77 -2.17
N LEU A 6 16.29 15.58 -2.75
CA LEU A 6 15.44 15.07 -3.81
C LEU A 6 13.98 15.12 -3.31
N GLN A 7 13.38 16.31 -3.34
CA GLN A 7 11.94 16.45 -3.49
C GLN A 7 11.65 16.03 -4.92
N HIS A 8 11.70 14.73 -5.18
CA HIS A 8 10.99 14.15 -6.31
C HIS A 8 9.51 14.37 -6.00
N ARG A 9 9.06 15.57 -6.31
CA ARG A 9 7.67 15.93 -6.50
C ARG A 9 7.24 15.26 -7.80
N HIS A 10 7.32 13.94 -7.85
CA HIS A 10 6.44 13.19 -8.72
C HIS A 10 5.08 13.39 -8.09
N SER A 11 4.32 14.35 -8.62
CA SER A 11 2.89 14.15 -8.70
C SER A 11 2.72 12.90 -9.55
N PHE A 12 2.86 11.72 -8.93
CA PHE A 12 2.32 10.50 -9.48
C PHE A 12 0.86 10.83 -9.72
N ALA A 13 0.37 10.68 -10.95
CA ALA A 13 -1.04 10.72 -11.24
C ALA A 13 -1.65 9.46 -10.60
N ALA A 14 -1.70 9.46 -9.27
CA ALA A 14 -2.23 8.36 -8.50
C ALA A 14 -3.74 8.52 -8.56
N ASP A 15 -4.41 7.56 -9.21
CA ASP A 15 -5.85 7.54 -9.33
C ASP A 15 -6.46 6.87 -8.10
N THR A 16 -7.69 7.26 -7.74
CA THR A 16 -8.33 6.66 -6.57
C THR A 16 -8.74 5.24 -6.91
N VAL A 17 -8.36 4.27 -6.07
CA VAL A 17 -8.75 2.89 -6.31
C VAL A 17 -10.26 2.77 -6.14
N THR A 18 -10.96 2.49 -7.25
CA THR A 18 -12.42 2.42 -7.27
C THR A 18 -12.92 1.25 -6.41
N GLY A 19 -14.01 1.48 -5.68
CA GLY A 19 -14.63 0.45 -4.83
C GLY A 19 -13.97 0.27 -3.46
N ILE A 20 -13.03 1.15 -3.10
CA ILE A 20 -12.43 1.19 -1.76
C ILE A 20 -12.75 2.53 -1.11
N GLU A 21 -13.52 2.46 -0.04
CA GLU A 21 -13.87 3.62 0.76
C GLU A 21 -12.71 4.01 1.69
N PRO A 22 -12.55 5.32 1.99
CA PRO A 22 -11.52 5.77 2.91
C PRO A 22 -11.66 5.16 4.31
N VAL A 23 -10.54 4.71 4.90
CA VAL A 23 -10.50 4.11 6.23
C VAL A 23 -9.74 5.02 7.18
N TYR A 24 -10.36 5.47 8.28
CA TYR A 24 -9.79 6.48 9.19
C TYR A 24 -9.22 7.73 8.47
N GLY A 25 -9.88 8.15 7.39
CA GLY A 25 -9.46 9.28 6.56
C GLY A 25 -8.31 9.01 5.59
N TRP A 26 -7.83 7.75 5.51
CA TRP A 26 -6.87 7.31 4.49
C TRP A 26 -7.61 6.83 3.25
N SER A 27 -7.28 7.38 2.09
CA SER A 27 -7.72 6.89 0.79
C SER A 27 -6.62 6.07 0.13
N LEU A 28 -6.98 5.00 -0.59
CA LEU A 28 -6.04 4.23 -1.39
C LEU A 28 -5.99 4.79 -2.81
N LEU A 29 -4.79 5.03 -3.30
CA LEU A 29 -4.54 5.46 -4.67
C LEU A 29 -3.59 4.46 -5.34
N SER A 30 -3.74 4.26 -6.64
CA SER A 30 -2.86 3.45 -7.48
C SER A 30 -2.13 4.34 -8.48
N PHE A 31 -0.87 4.05 -8.74
CA PHE A 31 -0.09 4.69 -9.79
C PHE A 31 0.76 3.64 -10.50
N GLU A 32 0.98 3.84 -11.79
CA GLU A 32 1.86 3.00 -12.58
C GLU A 32 3.31 3.52 -12.45
N GLU A 33 4.25 2.61 -12.25
CA GLU A 33 5.69 2.88 -12.25
C GLU A 33 6.38 1.98 -13.26
N GLU A 34 7.23 2.58 -14.09
CA GLU A 34 8.09 1.86 -15.02
C GLU A 34 9.39 1.46 -14.31
N ASP A 35 9.67 0.16 -14.29
CA ASP A 35 10.95 -0.38 -13.77
C ASP A 35 12.06 -0.27 -14.83
N SER A 36 13.33 -0.43 -14.41
CA SER A 36 14.50 -0.26 -15.31
C SER A 36 14.53 -1.20 -16.52
N ASP A 37 13.78 -2.31 -16.46
CA ASP A 37 13.60 -3.27 -17.55
C ASP A 37 12.44 -2.92 -18.52
N GLY A 38 11.81 -1.74 -18.36
CA GLY A 38 10.70 -1.28 -19.21
C GLY A 38 9.34 -1.94 -18.89
N PHE A 39 9.24 -2.58 -17.73
CA PHE A 39 7.99 -3.18 -17.26
C PHE A 39 7.23 -2.20 -16.37
N TRP A 40 5.97 -1.96 -16.73
CA TRP A 40 5.04 -1.15 -15.93
C TRP A 40 4.42 -2.00 -14.82
N ARG A 41 4.37 -1.44 -13.61
CA ARG A 41 3.83 -2.09 -12.42
C ARG A 41 2.91 -1.15 -11.68
N ASP A 42 1.76 -1.67 -11.23
CA ASP A 42 0.87 -0.95 -10.33
C ASP A 42 1.46 -0.90 -8.93
N ASN A 43 1.65 0.31 -8.43
CA ASN A 43 2.01 0.59 -7.06
C ASN A 43 0.86 1.31 -6.35
N TYR A 44 0.85 1.24 -5.03
CA TYR A 44 -0.21 1.79 -4.21
C TYR A 44 0.32 2.77 -3.17
N VAL A 45 -0.39 3.88 -2.99
CA VAL A 45 -0.11 4.88 -1.96
C VAL A 45 -1.37 5.13 -1.15
N ALA A 46 -1.23 5.22 0.16
CA ALA A 46 -2.29 5.67 1.04
C ALA A 46 -2.11 7.16 1.33
N ARG A 47 -3.18 7.95 1.15
CA ARG A 47 -3.15 9.40 1.38
C ARG A 47 -4.15 9.81 2.47
N GLN A 48 -3.72 10.65 3.40
CA GLN A 48 -4.56 11.31 4.41
C GLN A 48 -4.20 12.79 4.47
N GLY A 49 -5.02 13.64 3.82
CA GLY A 49 -4.72 15.06 3.68
C GLY A 49 -3.40 15.29 2.93
N ALA A 50 -2.42 15.92 3.60
CA ALA A 50 -1.08 16.15 3.05
C ALA A 50 -0.09 15.00 3.33
N ARG A 51 -0.51 13.93 4.00
CA ARG A 51 0.34 12.77 4.30
C ARG A 51 0.15 11.69 3.26
N GLU A 52 1.26 11.10 2.83
CA GLU A 52 1.29 10.01 1.86
C GLU A 52 2.21 8.91 2.39
N VAL A 53 1.78 7.66 2.25
CA VAL A 53 2.53 6.48 2.67
C VAL A 53 2.50 5.48 1.52
N LEU A 54 3.69 5.11 1.02
CA LEU A 54 3.82 4.02 0.05
C LEU A 54 3.42 2.72 0.73
N VAL A 55 2.48 2.01 0.13
CA VAL A 55 2.00 0.74 0.65
C VAL A 55 2.94 -0.36 0.20
N ASP A 56 3.55 -1.06 1.15
CA ASP A 56 4.55 -2.10 0.92
C ASP A 56 3.90 -3.42 0.46
N VAL A 57 3.21 -3.41 -0.68
CA VAL A 57 2.46 -4.56 -1.23
C VAL A 57 3.09 -5.09 -2.51
N SER A 58 2.80 -6.35 -2.84
CA SER A 58 3.27 -6.98 -4.07
C SER A 58 2.52 -6.43 -5.29
N CYS A 59 3.20 -5.67 -6.14
CA CYS A 59 2.65 -5.15 -7.41
C CYS A 59 2.11 -6.22 -8.38
N PHE A 60 2.50 -7.48 -8.21
CA PHE A 60 2.05 -8.59 -9.08
C PHE A 60 0.91 -9.42 -8.51
N GLN A 61 0.73 -9.41 -7.18
CA GLN A 61 -0.17 -10.33 -6.49
C GLN A 61 -1.19 -9.62 -5.62
N PHE A 62 -0.97 -8.35 -5.29
CA PHE A 62 -1.87 -7.61 -4.44
C PHE A 62 -3.11 -7.19 -5.22
N LYS A 63 -4.28 -7.63 -4.76
CA LYS A 63 -5.57 -7.13 -5.24
C LYS A 63 -6.19 -6.29 -4.12
N PRO A 64 -6.35 -4.99 -4.32
CA PRO A 64 -6.84 -4.12 -3.27
C PRO A 64 -8.32 -4.46 -2.99
N THR A 65 -8.64 -4.72 -1.72
CA THR A 65 -10.01 -4.91 -1.23
C THR A 65 -10.23 -4.06 0.01
N GLN A 66 -11.50 -3.77 0.34
CA GLN A 66 -11.83 -2.97 1.53
C GLN A 66 -11.21 -3.55 2.82
N GLU A 67 -11.28 -4.87 2.98
CA GLU A 67 -10.81 -5.55 4.19
C GLU A 67 -9.28 -5.49 4.34
N ARG A 68 -8.55 -5.71 3.24
CA ARG A 68 -7.08 -5.65 3.21
C ARG A 68 -6.57 -4.23 3.43
N PHE A 69 -7.19 -3.25 2.78
CA PHE A 69 -6.84 -1.85 3.00
C PHE A 69 -7.14 -1.42 4.43
N ALA A 70 -8.29 -1.80 4.99
CA ALA A 70 -8.62 -1.52 6.38
C ALA A 70 -7.63 -2.16 7.36
N TRP A 71 -7.16 -3.37 7.09
CA TRP A 71 -6.11 -4.00 7.89
C TRP A 71 -4.77 -3.24 7.81
N LEU A 72 -4.34 -2.84 6.61
CA LEU A 72 -3.11 -2.05 6.42
C LEU A 72 -3.17 -0.72 7.18
N VAL A 73 -4.29 0.00 7.11
CA VAL A 73 -4.47 1.28 7.82
C VAL A 73 -4.45 1.07 9.34
N ARG A 74 -5.18 0.07 9.85
CA ARG A 74 -5.24 -0.24 11.30
C ARG A 74 -3.87 -0.59 11.87
N ASN A 75 -3.04 -1.26 11.09
CA ASN A 75 -1.70 -1.69 11.47
C ASN A 75 -0.60 -0.67 11.12
N GLY A 76 -0.97 0.52 10.65
CA GLY A 76 -0.02 1.60 10.38
C GLY A 76 0.91 1.34 9.19
N PHE A 77 0.43 0.65 8.15
CA PHE A 77 1.18 0.28 6.95
C PHE A 77 2.46 -0.49 7.29
N PRO A 78 2.32 -1.70 7.89
CA PRO A 78 3.48 -2.48 8.30
C PRO A 78 4.36 -2.80 7.09
N ARG A 79 5.67 -2.63 7.23
CA ARG A 79 6.63 -3.12 6.23
C ARG A 79 6.73 -4.63 6.36
N ARG A 80 6.85 -5.33 5.23
CA ARG A 80 7.08 -6.77 5.26
C ARG A 80 8.48 -7.04 5.82
N PRO A 81 8.67 -8.09 6.65
CA PRO A 81 9.98 -8.42 7.22
C PRO A 81 10.97 -9.01 6.22
N THR A 82 10.55 -9.31 4.99
CA THR A 82 11.41 -9.89 3.96
C THR A 82 11.98 -8.82 3.03
N PRO A 83 13.27 -8.89 2.67
CA PRO A 83 13.89 -7.93 1.75
C PRO A 83 13.40 -8.07 0.29
N PHE A 84 12.65 -9.13 -0.04
CA PHE A 84 12.17 -9.40 -1.39
C PHE A 84 10.65 -9.55 -1.41
N GLY A 85 9.98 -8.61 -2.09
CA GLY A 85 8.54 -8.58 -2.33
C GLY A 85 7.73 -7.97 -1.19
N GLY A 86 6.76 -7.12 -1.52
CA GLY A 86 5.80 -6.57 -0.55
C GLY A 86 4.78 -7.62 -0.09
N TRP A 87 3.84 -7.21 0.76
CA TRP A 87 2.74 -8.06 1.23
C TRP A 87 1.93 -8.64 0.07
N SER A 88 1.77 -9.96 0.07
CA SER A 88 0.83 -10.65 -0.82
C SER A 88 -0.57 -10.72 -0.22
N ASP A 89 -1.57 -10.93 -1.08
CA ASP A 89 -2.96 -11.17 -0.68
C ASP A 89 -3.08 -12.24 0.40
N ALA A 90 -2.47 -13.41 0.19
CA ALA A 90 -2.56 -14.55 1.08
C ALA A 90 -1.97 -14.27 2.48
N GLU A 91 -0.92 -13.45 2.56
CA GLU A 91 -0.32 -13.08 3.85
C GLU A 91 -1.19 -12.10 4.62
N ILE A 92 -1.76 -11.12 3.95
CA ILE A 92 -2.69 -10.17 4.58
C ILE A 92 -3.93 -10.92 5.07
N ASP A 93 -4.51 -11.77 4.23
CA ASP A 93 -5.70 -12.55 4.57
C ASP A 93 -5.43 -13.52 5.74
N ALA A 94 -4.26 -14.17 5.76
CA ALA A 94 -3.86 -15.05 6.86
C ALA A 94 -3.70 -14.28 8.20
N ARG A 95 -3.18 -13.04 8.15
CA ARG A 95 -3.07 -12.19 9.35
C ARG A 95 -4.43 -11.72 9.85
N ILE A 96 -5.32 -11.32 8.94
CA ILE A 96 -6.69 -10.95 9.29
C ILE A 96 -7.42 -12.14 9.94
N ALA A 97 -7.26 -13.34 9.39
CA ALA A 97 -7.84 -14.56 9.95
C ALA A 97 -7.30 -14.86 11.35
N ALA A 98 -5.97 -14.84 11.54
CA ALA A 98 -5.35 -15.09 12.84
C ALA A 98 -5.76 -14.05 13.90
N GLU A 99 -5.89 -12.77 13.53
CA GLU A 99 -6.39 -11.73 14.44
C GLU A 99 -7.86 -11.95 14.83
N ARG A 100 -8.71 -12.38 13.89
CA ARG A 100 -10.11 -12.73 14.17
C ARG A 100 -10.22 -13.90 15.13
N GLU A 101 -9.40 -14.93 14.96
CA GLU A 101 -9.35 -16.08 15.86
C GLU A 101 -8.86 -15.67 17.26
N ALA A 102 -7.81 -14.85 17.35
CA ALA A 102 -7.28 -14.37 18.62
C ALA A 102 -8.25 -13.47 19.40
N MET A 103 -9.13 -12.74 18.71
CA MET A 103 -10.18 -11.93 19.36
C MET A 103 -11.41 -12.75 19.79
N ALA A 104 -11.60 -13.94 19.24
CA ALA A 104 -12.71 -14.82 19.55
C ALA A 104 -12.40 -15.83 20.67
N ALA A 105 -11.13 -15.95 21.07
CA ALA A 105 -10.63 -16.80 22.16
C ALA A 105 -10.60 -16.04 23.50
#